data_AF-A0A956NIQ3-F1
#
_entry.id   AF-A0A956NIQ3-F1
#
_cell.length_a   1.000
_cell.length_b   1.000
_cell.length_c   1.000
_cell.angle_alpha   90.00
_cell.angle_beta   90.00
_cell.angle_gamma   90.00
#
_symmetry.space_group_name_H-M   'P 1'
#
loop_
_entity.id
_entity.type
_entity.pdbx_description
1 polymer ?
#
loop_
_entity_poly.entity_id
_entity_poly.type
_entity_poly.pdbx_seq_one_letter_code
_entity_poly.pdbx_strand_id
1 'polypeptide(L)'
;MNRIDYASSRNSDPVRPLGRPIPTTSPRVVRRPVAARPVAIQPVALVPLALVLVALLLPGCGSDTTDPGPPTPEPYVLEVPESFPPMRVPPDKPLTVQGVELGRKLFYDPILSRDRTQACGSCHAPEFAFTDHGLALSEGIHGELGTRSAPSLVNAGWLRTPFWDGRTTSLEDQARHPVPNPIEMDLPWDEALPRLREHSDYPGLFEAAFGSTEITEDLVVDAIAQFERTLISGNSKYDQRQRGEVEFTDSEERGFELFFAESGDCFHCHGNVLFTTDDFRDIGLELDPAAADSGRALVTGLAEDVGKFHVPTLRNIEYTAPYMHDGRYATLEDVVRHYEQHVQRSPNLDVLIQARLDRIDRGQRLTDQDILDIVAFLETLSDPEFMSNPDFADPNR
;
A
#
# COMPACT_ATOMS: atom_id res chain seq x y z
N MET A 1 -61.50 -23.50 15.95
CA MET A 1 -61.38 -22.61 17.12
C MET A 1 -59.97 -22.03 17.14
N ASN A 2 -59.88 -20.73 17.40
CA ASN A 2 -58.70 -19.89 17.64
C ASN A 2 -57.79 -19.54 16.45
N ARG A 3 -58.33 -18.63 15.62
CA ARG A 3 -57.59 -17.51 15.02
C ARG A 3 -57.00 -16.64 16.13
N ILE A 4 -55.74 -16.22 15.97
CA ILE A 4 -55.21 -15.03 16.64
C ILE A 4 -54.76 -14.08 15.53
N ASP A 5 -55.53 -13.01 15.38
CA ASP A 5 -55.25 -11.85 14.55
C ASP A 5 -54.12 -11.04 15.20
N TYR A 6 -53.12 -10.62 14.41
CA TYR A 6 -52.29 -9.48 14.77
C TYR A 6 -52.48 -8.39 13.73
N ALA A 7 -53.15 -7.33 14.20
CA ALA A 7 -53.54 -6.16 13.45
C ALA A 7 -52.34 -5.25 13.15
N SER A 8 -52.43 -4.59 12.01
CA SER A 8 -51.55 -3.52 11.58
C SER A 8 -51.65 -2.30 12.49
N SER A 9 -50.53 -1.73 12.91
CA SER A 9 -50.47 -0.34 13.36
C SER A 9 -49.38 0.39 12.60
N ARG A 10 -49.80 1.17 11.61
CA ARG A 10 -49.00 2.20 10.95
C ARG A 10 -48.69 3.28 11.97
N ASN A 11 -47.41 3.57 12.20
CA ASN A 11 -47.02 4.82 12.83
C ASN A 11 -46.26 5.64 11.78
N SER A 12 -46.97 6.58 11.20
CA SER A 12 -46.47 7.58 10.25
C SER A 12 -46.06 8.81 11.05
N ASP A 13 -44.78 8.92 11.38
CA ASP A 13 -44.20 10.16 11.89
C ASP A 13 -43.96 11.13 10.72
N PRO A 14 -44.38 12.41 10.82
CA PRO A 14 -44.18 13.38 9.76
C PRO A 14 -42.71 13.83 9.69
N VAL A 15 -42.12 13.62 8.52
CA VAL A 15 -40.81 14.16 8.10
C VAL A 15 -40.80 15.68 8.26
N ARG A 16 -39.91 16.19 9.12
CA ARG A 16 -39.60 17.63 9.20
C ARG A 16 -38.88 18.08 7.92
N PRO A 17 -39.25 19.22 7.31
CA PRO A 17 -38.56 19.73 6.14
C PRO A 17 -37.16 20.24 6.53
N LEU A 18 -36.15 19.78 5.79
CA LEU A 18 -34.78 20.26 5.86
C LEU A 18 -34.74 21.77 5.55
N GLY A 19 -34.07 22.52 6.43
CA GLY A 19 -33.91 23.96 6.34
C GLY A 19 -33.17 24.37 5.07
N ARG A 20 -33.56 25.53 4.53
CA ARG A 20 -32.93 26.16 3.36
C ARG A 20 -31.45 26.46 3.60
N PRO A 21 -30.58 26.36 2.57
CA PRO A 21 -29.17 26.71 2.70
C PRO A 21 -28.98 28.20 2.99
N ILE A 22 -28.08 28.48 3.93
CA ILE A 22 -27.61 29.82 4.31
C ILE A 22 -26.66 30.32 3.21
N PRO A 23 -26.78 31.57 2.72
CA PRO A 23 -25.84 32.09 1.73
C PRO A 23 -24.51 32.44 2.41
N THR A 24 -23.43 31.75 2.02
CA THR A 24 -22.06 32.12 2.39
C THR A 24 -21.56 33.22 1.46
N THR A 25 -21.67 34.48 1.90
CA THR A 25 -20.96 35.60 1.29
C THR A 25 -19.53 35.65 1.82
N SER A 26 -18.57 35.18 1.04
CA SER A 26 -17.14 35.41 1.32
C SER A 26 -16.80 36.90 1.12
N PRO A 27 -16.16 37.58 2.08
CA PRO A 27 -15.71 38.95 1.87
C PRO A 27 -14.49 38.98 0.94
N ARG A 28 -14.62 39.73 -0.16
CA ARG A 28 -13.52 40.13 -1.04
C ARG A 28 -12.45 40.87 -0.23
N VAL A 29 -11.26 40.29 -0.12
CA VAL A 29 -10.07 40.98 0.39
C VAL A 29 -9.59 41.96 -0.69
N VAL A 30 -9.91 43.24 -0.51
CA VAL A 30 -9.36 44.34 -1.31
C VAL A 30 -7.95 44.62 -0.82
N ARG A 31 -6.93 44.23 -1.60
CA ARG A 31 -5.54 44.62 -1.36
C ARG A 31 -5.39 46.13 -1.59
N ARG A 32 -5.06 46.89 -0.54
CA ARG A 32 -4.65 48.30 -0.64
C ARG A 32 -3.20 48.38 -1.15
N PRO A 33 -2.86 49.33 -2.03
CA PRO A 33 -1.48 49.55 -2.44
C PRO A 33 -0.68 50.20 -1.30
N VAL A 34 0.47 49.63 -0.96
CA VAL A 34 1.44 50.22 -0.03
C VAL A 34 2.25 51.26 -0.81
N ALA A 35 2.22 52.51 -0.36
CA ALA A 35 2.98 53.61 -0.94
C ALA A 35 4.47 53.45 -0.64
N ALA A 36 5.31 53.52 -1.68
CA ALA A 36 6.75 53.58 -1.58
C ALA A 36 7.21 54.90 -0.92
N ARG A 37 8.03 54.81 0.12
CA ARG A 37 8.74 55.96 0.68
C ARG A 37 10.10 56.13 -0.02
N PRO A 38 10.52 57.35 -0.36
CA PRO A 38 11.82 57.59 -0.99
C PRO A 38 12.94 57.43 0.05
N VAL A 39 13.93 56.61 -0.28
CA VAL A 39 15.19 56.48 0.48
C VAL A 39 16.13 57.58 -0.01
N ALA A 40 16.51 58.49 0.89
CA ALA A 40 17.49 59.53 0.63
C ALA A 40 18.91 58.93 0.71
N ILE A 41 19.67 59.04 -0.37
CA ILE A 41 21.08 58.62 -0.49
C ILE A 41 21.95 59.76 0.07
N GLN A 42 22.75 59.47 1.09
CA GLN A 42 23.82 60.38 1.56
C GLN A 42 25.19 59.93 0.98
N PRO A 43 26.10 60.86 0.66
CA PRO A 43 27.35 60.54 -0.02
C PRO A 43 28.40 59.95 0.93
N VAL A 44 29.12 58.98 0.39
CA VAL A 44 30.24 58.25 0.99
C VAL A 44 31.46 59.17 1.10
N ALA A 45 32.02 59.30 2.31
CA ALA A 45 33.32 59.91 2.55
C ALA A 45 34.39 58.82 2.70
N LEU A 46 35.38 58.84 1.81
CA LEU A 46 36.59 58.02 1.84
C LEU A 46 37.50 58.45 2.99
N VAL A 47 37.85 57.51 3.87
CA VAL A 47 38.89 57.68 4.91
C VAL A 47 40.02 56.68 4.61
N PRO A 48 41.29 57.09 4.64
CA PRO A 48 42.39 56.24 4.15
C PRO A 48 42.80 55.18 5.16
N LEU A 49 43.21 54.05 4.58
CA LEU A 49 43.74 52.83 5.18
C LEU A 49 45.02 53.11 5.99
N ALA A 50 45.00 52.80 7.29
CA ALA A 50 46.20 52.70 8.12
C ALA A 50 46.29 51.28 8.69
N LEU A 51 47.31 50.54 8.24
CA LEU A 51 47.73 49.25 8.76
C LEU A 51 48.13 49.36 10.23
N VAL A 52 47.47 48.59 11.10
CA VAL A 52 47.98 48.26 12.43
C VAL A 52 47.95 46.74 12.59
N LEU A 53 49.13 46.13 12.49
CA LEU A 53 49.37 44.73 12.85
C LEU A 53 49.38 44.65 14.39
N VAL A 54 48.32 44.12 14.99
CA VAL A 54 48.32 43.73 16.42
C VAL A 54 48.37 42.21 16.47
N ALA A 55 49.53 41.68 16.89
CA ALA A 55 49.67 40.29 17.27
C ALA A 55 48.90 40.05 18.59
N LEU A 56 47.70 39.49 18.49
CA LEU A 56 46.91 39.02 19.63
C LEU A 56 47.18 37.52 19.82
N LEU A 57 47.97 37.21 20.84
CA LEU A 57 48.07 35.90 21.46
C LEU A 57 46.73 35.59 22.15
N LEU A 58 45.90 34.74 21.55
CA LEU A 58 44.71 34.19 22.20
C LEU A 58 45.09 32.89 22.94
N PRO A 59 44.64 32.70 24.19
CA PRO A 59 44.80 31.45 24.92
C PRO A 59 43.96 30.36 24.24
N GLY A 60 44.53 29.16 24.12
CA GLY A 60 43.82 27.99 23.61
C GLY A 60 42.60 27.69 24.46
N CYS A 61 41.42 27.94 23.90
CA CYS A 61 40.20 27.27 24.35
C CYS A 61 40.34 25.80 23.96
N GLY A 62 40.51 24.93 24.96
CA GLY A 62 40.23 23.52 24.79
C GLY A 62 38.77 23.40 24.34
N SER A 63 38.57 22.83 23.15
CA SER A 63 37.26 22.35 22.75
C SER A 63 36.94 21.18 23.66
N ASP A 64 36.11 21.41 24.66
CA ASP A 64 35.24 20.34 25.17
C ASP A 64 34.44 19.85 23.97
N THR A 65 34.95 18.81 23.33
CA THR A 65 34.17 17.98 22.42
C THR A 65 33.13 17.30 23.28
N THR A 66 32.02 18.00 23.53
CA THR A 66 30.76 17.31 23.78
C THR A 66 30.55 16.43 22.55
N ASP A 67 30.86 15.15 22.71
CA ASP A 67 30.48 14.11 21.79
C ASP A 67 29.00 14.32 21.50
N PRO A 68 28.60 14.80 20.30
CA PRO A 68 27.19 14.87 19.98
C PRO A 68 26.73 13.43 20.09
N GLY A 69 25.84 13.15 21.06
CA GLY A 69 25.30 11.80 21.23
C GLY A 69 24.80 11.22 19.90
N PRO A 70 24.56 9.90 19.84
CA PRO A 70 24.21 9.23 18.59
C PRO A 70 23.13 10.03 17.85
N PRO A 71 23.27 10.21 16.52
CA PRO A 71 22.36 11.05 15.75
C PRO A 71 20.92 10.58 15.99
N THR A 72 20.08 11.49 16.50
CA THR A 72 18.66 11.18 16.69
C THR A 72 17.98 11.11 15.32
N PRO A 73 17.31 9.99 14.99
CA PRO A 73 16.58 9.88 13.73
C PRO A 73 15.50 10.96 13.61
N GLU A 74 15.35 11.53 12.42
CA GLU A 74 14.35 12.56 12.13
C GLU A 74 12.98 11.91 11.90
N PRO A 75 11.88 12.40 12.51
CA PRO A 75 10.55 11.87 12.25
C PRO A 75 10.18 11.98 10.77
N TYR A 76 9.67 10.89 10.19
CA TYR A 76 9.12 10.91 8.84
C TYR A 76 7.62 11.24 8.89
N VAL A 77 7.18 12.18 8.07
CA VAL A 77 5.76 12.56 7.96
C VAL A 77 5.16 11.87 6.74
N LEU A 78 4.29 10.89 6.96
CA LEU A 78 3.54 10.25 5.88
C LEU A 78 2.54 11.23 5.26
N GLU A 79 2.58 11.35 3.94
CA GLU A 79 1.55 12.03 3.15
C GLU A 79 0.39 11.07 2.86
N VAL A 80 -0.50 10.92 3.84
CA VAL A 80 -1.71 10.10 3.70
C VAL A 80 -2.83 10.94 3.08
N PRO A 81 -3.48 10.51 1.98
CA PRO A 81 -4.65 11.19 1.44
C PRO A 81 -5.74 11.37 2.51
N GLU A 82 -6.39 12.54 2.56
CA GLU A 82 -7.39 12.85 3.60
C GLU A 82 -8.57 11.85 3.64
N SER A 83 -8.87 11.20 2.52
CA SER A 83 -9.94 10.21 2.41
C SER A 83 -9.58 8.85 3.01
N PHE A 84 -8.29 8.57 3.27
CA PHE A 84 -7.82 7.29 3.76
C PHE A 84 -7.95 7.22 5.29
N PRO A 85 -8.20 6.03 5.86
CA PRO A 85 -8.16 5.86 7.30
C PRO A 85 -6.74 6.10 7.82
N PRO A 86 -6.56 6.48 9.10
CA PRO A 86 -5.23 6.62 9.69
C PRO A 86 -4.48 5.29 9.59
N MET A 87 -3.23 5.35 9.12
CA MET A 87 -2.36 4.18 9.04
C MET A 87 -1.94 3.71 10.43
N ARG A 88 -1.88 2.40 10.64
CA ARG A 88 -1.40 1.81 11.90
C ARG A 88 0.13 1.79 11.91
N VAL A 89 0.73 2.75 12.60
CA VAL A 89 2.17 2.75 12.92
C VAL A 89 2.33 2.38 14.40
N PRO A 90 3.07 1.31 14.74
CA PRO A 90 3.33 0.97 16.13
C PRO A 90 4.06 2.12 16.85
N PRO A 91 3.60 2.57 18.04
CA PRO A 91 4.23 3.70 18.74
C PRO A 91 5.71 3.49 19.11
N ASP A 92 6.11 2.23 19.27
CA ASP A 92 7.47 1.78 19.54
C ASP A 92 8.35 1.63 18.29
N LYS A 93 7.75 1.75 17.10
CA LYS A 93 8.43 1.71 15.78
C LYS A 93 8.00 2.90 14.93
N PRO A 94 8.32 4.13 15.36
CA PRO A 94 7.96 5.33 14.60
C PRO A 94 8.72 5.36 13.27
N LEU A 95 8.08 5.90 12.24
CA LEU A 95 8.73 6.15 10.96
C LEU A 95 9.76 7.26 11.11
N THR A 96 10.97 7.02 10.60
CA THR A 96 12.04 8.01 10.56
C THR A 96 12.60 8.14 9.15
N VAL A 97 13.15 9.31 8.80
CA VAL A 97 13.75 9.52 7.47
C VAL A 97 14.85 8.50 7.22
N GLN A 98 15.71 8.29 8.22
CA GLN A 98 16.82 7.34 8.15
C GLN A 98 16.33 5.89 8.10
N GLY A 99 15.28 5.54 8.84
CA GLY A 99 14.69 4.20 8.81
C GLY A 99 14.03 3.86 7.48
N VAL A 100 13.29 4.80 6.89
CA VAL A 100 12.71 4.68 5.54
C VAL A 100 13.80 4.50 4.49
N GLU A 101 14.85 5.34 4.51
CA GLU A 101 15.95 5.24 3.53
C GLU A 101 16.77 3.95 3.69
N LEU A 102 17.02 3.50 4.93
CA LEU A 102 17.64 2.20 5.18
C LEU A 102 16.76 1.05 4.66
N GLY A 103 15.45 1.11 4.92
CA GLY A 103 14.48 0.14 4.43
C GLY A 103 14.46 0.06 2.91
N ARG A 104 14.39 1.21 2.25
CA ARG A 104 14.45 1.33 0.80
C ARG A 104 15.75 0.77 0.24
N LYS A 105 16.89 1.05 0.88
CA LYS A 105 18.18 0.46 0.48
C LYS A 105 18.14 -1.07 0.57
N LEU A 106 17.72 -1.62 1.70
CA LEU A 106 17.62 -3.07 1.94
C LEU A 106 16.64 -3.76 0.97
N PHE A 107 15.52 -3.10 0.65
CA PHE A 107 14.50 -3.63 -0.25
C PHE A 107 15.05 -3.92 -1.66
N TYR A 108 15.99 -3.11 -2.14
CA TYR A 108 16.61 -3.27 -3.46
C TYR A 108 18.01 -3.91 -3.43
N ASP A 109 18.62 -4.08 -2.26
CA ASP A 109 19.95 -4.66 -2.13
C ASP A 109 19.86 -6.19 -2.03
N PRO A 110 20.51 -6.95 -2.94
CA PRO A 110 20.47 -8.40 -2.88
C PRO A 110 21.30 -8.99 -1.73
N ILE A 111 21.90 -8.17 -0.85
CA ILE A 111 22.68 -8.63 0.30
C ILE A 111 21.95 -9.67 1.17
N LEU A 112 20.62 -9.60 1.23
CA LEU A 112 19.74 -10.49 2.00
C LEU A 112 19.42 -11.83 1.30
N SER A 113 19.96 -12.10 0.10
CA SER A 113 19.81 -13.41 -0.56
C SER A 113 21.10 -14.22 -0.55
N ARG A 114 20.99 -15.56 -0.62
CA ARG A 114 22.14 -16.47 -0.42
C ARG A 114 23.34 -16.10 -1.25
N ASP A 115 23.13 -15.94 -2.56
CA ASP A 115 24.16 -15.70 -3.57
C ASP A 115 24.29 -14.23 -4.01
N ARG A 116 23.49 -13.34 -3.42
CA ARG A 116 23.41 -11.90 -3.73
C ARG A 116 22.94 -11.57 -5.14
N THR A 117 21.97 -12.32 -5.66
CA THR A 117 21.36 -12.05 -6.97
C THR A 117 19.92 -11.55 -6.92
N GLN A 118 19.21 -11.78 -5.81
CA GLN A 118 17.79 -11.42 -5.65
C GLN A 118 17.59 -10.48 -4.46
N ALA A 119 16.72 -9.49 -4.62
CA ALA A 119 16.26 -8.58 -3.58
C ALA A 119 14.72 -8.57 -3.54
N CYS A 120 14.11 -7.90 -2.56
CA CYS A 120 12.65 -7.75 -2.53
C CYS A 120 12.12 -7.08 -3.81
N GLY A 121 12.82 -6.03 -4.25
CA GLY A 121 12.52 -5.32 -5.50
C GLY A 121 12.70 -6.15 -6.78
N SER A 122 13.30 -7.35 -6.72
CA SER A 122 13.34 -8.27 -7.85
C SER A 122 11.98 -8.90 -8.16
N CYS A 123 11.13 -9.10 -7.15
CA CYS A 123 9.76 -9.62 -7.30
C CYS A 123 8.69 -8.56 -7.04
N HIS A 124 9.07 -7.40 -6.49
CA HIS A 124 8.15 -6.31 -6.18
C HIS A 124 8.65 -5.02 -6.84
N ALA A 125 8.54 -4.96 -8.17
CA ALA A 125 9.05 -3.85 -8.95
C ALA A 125 8.03 -2.69 -9.03
N PRO A 126 8.44 -1.42 -8.84
CA PRO A 126 7.54 -0.26 -8.89
C PRO A 126 6.74 -0.16 -10.19
N GLU A 127 7.36 -0.47 -11.33
CA GLU A 127 6.74 -0.43 -12.65
C GLU A 127 5.62 -1.49 -12.85
N PHE A 128 5.48 -2.43 -11.92
CA PHE A 128 4.39 -3.41 -11.84
C PHE A 128 3.59 -3.29 -10.54
N ALA A 129 3.53 -2.08 -9.97
CA ALA A 129 2.79 -1.78 -8.74
C ALA A 129 3.27 -2.68 -7.59
N PHE A 130 4.59 -2.89 -7.52
CA PHE A 130 5.24 -3.77 -6.56
C PHE A 130 4.73 -5.22 -6.66
N THR A 131 4.59 -5.73 -7.87
CA THR A 131 4.39 -7.17 -8.18
C THR A 131 5.50 -7.66 -9.12
N ASP A 132 5.46 -8.95 -9.48
CA ASP A 132 6.56 -9.63 -10.15
C ASP A 132 6.38 -9.68 -11.67
N HIS A 133 6.59 -8.54 -12.34
CA HIS A 133 6.85 -8.46 -13.79
C HIS A 133 5.89 -9.22 -14.73
N GLY A 134 4.62 -9.44 -14.35
CA GLY A 134 3.69 -10.21 -15.17
C GLY A 134 3.78 -11.74 -15.00
N LEU A 135 4.48 -12.24 -13.99
CA LEU A 135 4.59 -13.66 -13.70
C LEU A 135 3.43 -14.16 -12.86
N ALA A 136 2.92 -15.35 -13.20
CA ALA A 136 1.88 -16.00 -12.41
C ALA A 136 2.39 -16.49 -11.06
N LEU A 137 3.63 -16.98 -11.03
CA LEU A 137 4.33 -17.46 -9.86
C LEU A 137 5.77 -16.93 -9.93
N SER A 138 6.25 -16.36 -8.84
CA SER A 138 7.61 -15.82 -8.76
C SER A 138 8.66 -16.91 -8.90
N GLU A 139 9.75 -16.59 -9.57
CA GLU A 139 10.95 -17.41 -9.64
C GLU A 139 11.89 -17.06 -8.49
N GLY A 140 12.33 -18.10 -7.78
CA GLY A 140 13.26 -18.04 -6.67
C GLY A 140 14.71 -17.87 -7.06
N ILE A 141 15.58 -17.71 -6.06
CA ILE A 141 17.03 -17.54 -6.24
C ILE A 141 17.69 -18.72 -6.97
N HIS A 142 17.11 -19.93 -6.87
CA HIS A 142 17.58 -21.15 -7.51
C HIS A 142 16.82 -21.51 -8.80
N GLY A 143 15.94 -20.64 -9.28
CA GLY A 143 15.09 -20.88 -10.45
C GLY A 143 13.84 -21.72 -10.19
N GLU A 144 13.53 -22.01 -8.92
CA GLU A 144 12.32 -22.72 -8.52
C GLU A 144 11.12 -21.78 -8.51
N LEU A 145 9.96 -22.23 -8.98
CA LEU A 145 8.74 -21.43 -8.90
C LEU A 145 8.11 -21.53 -7.50
N GLY A 146 7.65 -20.39 -7.00
CA GLY A 146 6.80 -20.32 -5.82
C GLY A 146 5.43 -20.97 -6.04
N THR A 147 4.59 -20.96 -5.01
CA THR A 147 3.24 -21.56 -5.06
C THR A 147 2.13 -20.53 -5.24
N ARG A 148 2.45 -19.24 -5.19
CA ARG A 148 1.50 -18.14 -5.33
C ARG A 148 2.10 -16.97 -6.11
N SER A 149 1.22 -16.17 -6.71
CA SER A 149 1.55 -14.86 -7.28
C SER A 149 2.04 -13.91 -6.18
N ALA A 150 3.04 -13.09 -6.48
CA ALA A 150 3.53 -12.05 -5.57
C ALA A 150 2.44 -10.97 -5.39
N PRO A 151 1.88 -10.80 -4.19
CA PRO A 151 0.87 -9.78 -3.97
C PRO A 151 1.49 -8.38 -4.08
N SER A 152 0.70 -7.41 -4.56
CA SER A 152 1.13 -6.01 -4.62
C SER A 152 1.41 -5.46 -3.21
N LEU A 153 2.45 -4.63 -3.10
CA LEU A 153 2.75 -3.86 -1.88
C LEU A 153 2.08 -2.47 -1.85
N VAL A 154 1.25 -2.15 -2.85
CA VAL A 154 0.45 -0.91 -2.86
C VAL A 154 -0.38 -0.83 -1.59
N ASN A 155 -0.22 0.28 -0.85
CA ASN A 155 -0.95 0.55 0.39
C ASN A 155 -0.79 -0.55 1.47
N ALA A 156 0.34 -1.28 1.46
CA ALA A 156 0.60 -2.38 2.40
C ALA A 156 0.54 -1.94 3.88
N GLY A 157 0.79 -0.65 4.17
CA GLY A 157 0.70 -0.08 5.52
C GLY A 157 -0.67 -0.20 6.20
N TRP A 158 -1.74 -0.50 5.47
CA TRP A 158 -3.08 -0.74 6.03
C TRP A 158 -3.46 -2.22 6.19
N LEU A 159 -2.64 -3.15 5.71
CA LEU A 159 -2.89 -4.59 5.85
C LEU A 159 -2.74 -5.02 7.31
N ARG A 160 -3.71 -5.78 7.83
CA ARG A 160 -3.63 -6.37 9.17
C ARG A 160 -2.97 -7.75 9.14
N THR A 161 -3.16 -8.47 8.04
CA THR A 161 -2.64 -9.84 7.88
C THR A 161 -2.06 -10.00 6.47
N PRO A 162 -0.80 -9.63 6.25
CA PRO A 162 -0.13 -9.82 4.96
C PRO A 162 -0.05 -11.29 4.53
N PHE A 163 0.30 -11.50 3.26
CA PHE A 163 0.18 -12.76 2.50
C PHE A 163 -1.26 -13.17 2.15
N TRP A 164 -1.40 -13.92 1.06
CA TRP A 164 -2.66 -14.49 0.59
C TRP A 164 -3.40 -15.37 1.61
N ASP A 165 -2.70 -15.99 2.57
CA ASP A 165 -3.29 -16.81 3.64
C ASP A 165 -3.39 -16.09 4.98
N GLY A 166 -2.80 -14.89 5.10
CA GLY A 166 -2.80 -14.11 6.32
C GLY A 166 -1.97 -14.72 7.45
N ARG A 167 -0.89 -15.45 7.13
CA ARG A 167 -0.06 -16.13 8.14
C ARG A 167 0.73 -15.19 9.06
N THR A 168 0.87 -13.91 8.68
CA THR A 168 1.54 -12.90 9.49
C THR A 168 0.57 -11.83 9.98
N THR A 169 0.99 -11.05 10.98
CA THR A 169 0.14 -10.03 11.63
C THR A 169 0.69 -8.60 11.56
N SER A 170 1.84 -8.43 10.90
CA SER A 170 2.43 -7.12 10.62
C SER A 170 3.38 -7.21 9.41
N LEU A 171 3.77 -6.06 8.88
CA LEU A 171 4.79 -5.97 7.81
C LEU A 171 6.16 -6.44 8.29
N GLU A 172 6.54 -6.15 9.53
CA GLU A 172 7.80 -6.64 10.10
C GLU A 172 7.82 -8.16 10.19
N ASP A 173 6.71 -8.77 10.58
CA ASP A 173 6.57 -10.23 10.62
C ASP A 173 6.63 -10.79 9.18
N GLN A 174 5.92 -10.18 8.23
CA GLN A 174 5.97 -10.53 6.81
C GLN A 174 7.41 -10.52 6.27
N ALA A 175 8.15 -9.43 6.47
CA ALA A 175 9.50 -9.25 5.94
C ALA A 175 10.53 -10.25 6.51
N ARG A 176 10.22 -10.95 7.61
CA ARG A 176 11.07 -12.04 8.14
C ARG A 176 11.03 -13.32 7.32
N HIS A 177 9.94 -13.56 6.59
CA HIS A 177 9.70 -14.83 5.91
C HIS A 177 10.51 -15.02 4.61
N PRO A 178 10.59 -14.03 3.68
CA PRO A 178 11.27 -14.22 2.40
C PRO A 178 12.75 -14.55 2.53
N VAL A 179 13.44 -13.90 3.47
CA VAL A 179 14.89 -13.97 3.64
C VAL A 179 15.39 -15.41 3.84
N PRO A 180 14.89 -16.20 4.81
CA PRO A 180 15.30 -17.60 5.00
C PRO A 180 14.55 -18.60 4.13
N ASN A 181 13.53 -18.20 3.35
CA ASN A 181 12.75 -19.15 2.57
C ASN A 181 13.62 -19.76 1.46
N PRO A 182 13.78 -21.10 1.40
CA PRO A 182 14.67 -21.75 0.43
C PRO A 182 14.21 -21.60 -1.02
N ILE A 183 12.93 -21.30 -1.26
CA ILE A 183 12.39 -21.02 -2.59
C ILE A 183 12.57 -19.54 -2.93
N GLU A 184 12.59 -18.63 -1.96
CA GLU A 184 12.72 -17.20 -2.23
C GLU A 184 14.20 -16.79 -2.15
N MET A 185 14.68 -16.29 -1.01
CA MET A 185 16.03 -15.70 -0.90
C MET A 185 17.08 -16.64 -0.27
N ASP A 186 16.66 -17.74 0.36
CA ASP A 186 17.49 -18.82 0.92
C ASP A 186 18.68 -18.36 1.80
N LEU A 187 18.55 -17.29 2.57
CA LEU A 187 19.57 -16.83 3.50
C LEU A 187 19.08 -16.92 4.95
N PRO A 188 19.55 -17.90 5.74
CA PRO A 188 19.26 -17.96 7.17
C PRO A 188 19.68 -16.66 7.89
N TRP A 189 18.87 -16.21 8.84
CA TRP A 189 19.12 -14.95 9.56
C TRP A 189 20.44 -14.93 10.35
N ASP A 190 20.90 -16.09 10.84
CA ASP A 190 22.20 -16.23 11.49
C ASP A 190 23.39 -16.05 10.54
N GLU A 191 23.18 -16.20 9.22
CA GLU A 191 24.14 -15.84 8.16
C GLU A 191 23.93 -14.41 7.64
N ALA A 192 22.69 -13.92 7.58
CA ALA A 192 22.36 -12.57 7.09
C ALA A 192 22.89 -11.46 8.01
N LEU A 193 22.76 -11.62 9.34
CA LEU A 193 23.14 -10.57 10.28
C LEU A 193 24.66 -10.31 10.33
N PRO A 194 25.54 -11.33 10.40
CA PRO A 194 26.98 -11.09 10.26
C PRO A 194 27.34 -10.40 8.95
N ARG A 195 26.68 -10.76 7.83
CA ARG A 195 26.91 -10.15 6.53
C ARG A 195 26.62 -8.65 6.52
N LEU A 196 25.54 -8.22 7.17
CA LEU A 196 25.21 -6.79 7.33
C LEU A 196 26.22 -6.09 8.26
N ARG A 197 26.63 -6.72 9.36
CA ARG A 197 27.59 -6.17 10.33
C ARG A 197 28.99 -5.99 9.75
N GLU A 198 29.40 -6.86 8.83
CA GLU A 198 30.70 -6.82 8.16
C GLU A 198 30.74 -5.89 6.94
N HIS A 199 29.57 -5.43 6.46
CA HIS A 199 29.49 -4.52 5.33
C HIS A 199 29.95 -3.11 5.72
N SER A 200 30.57 -2.36 4.79
CA SER A 200 31.10 -1.02 5.07
C SER A 200 30.02 0.01 5.40
N ASP A 201 28.84 -0.15 4.78
CA ASP A 201 27.81 0.89 4.80
C ASP A 201 26.78 0.68 5.92
N TYR A 202 26.36 -0.58 6.15
CA TYR A 202 25.20 -0.89 6.98
C TYR A 202 25.35 -0.50 8.45
N PRO A 203 26.49 -0.72 9.14
CA PRO A 203 26.63 -0.32 10.54
C PRO A 203 26.31 1.15 10.79
N GLY A 204 26.80 2.05 9.93
CA GLY A 204 26.51 3.48 10.04
C GLY A 204 25.06 3.83 9.71
N LEU A 205 24.44 3.12 8.77
CA LEU A 205 23.03 3.33 8.42
C LEU A 205 22.09 2.86 9.54
N PHE A 206 22.37 1.71 10.17
CA PHE A 206 21.60 1.23 11.32
C PHE A 206 21.76 2.14 12.54
N GLU A 207 22.97 2.64 12.80
CA GLU A 207 23.21 3.61 13.86
C GLU A 207 22.44 4.92 13.59
N ALA A 208 22.41 5.40 12.35
CA ALA A 208 21.65 6.58 11.97
C ALA A 208 20.12 6.38 12.04
N ALA A 209 19.62 5.17 11.74
CA ALA A 209 18.20 4.85 11.74
C ALA A 209 17.63 4.56 13.13
N PHE A 210 18.42 3.95 14.01
CA PHE A 210 17.93 3.40 15.27
C PHE A 210 18.73 3.83 16.51
N GLY A 211 19.81 4.62 16.33
CA GLY A 211 20.71 5.00 17.42
C GLY A 211 21.43 3.81 18.05
N SER A 212 21.53 2.68 17.34
CA SER A 212 22.09 1.42 17.81
C SER A 212 23.22 0.98 16.89
N THR A 213 24.37 0.63 17.48
CA THR A 213 25.49 -0.01 16.77
C THR A 213 25.28 -1.51 16.56
N GLU A 214 24.30 -2.09 17.26
CA GLU A 214 23.89 -3.48 17.05
C GLU A 214 22.92 -3.58 15.88
N ILE A 215 23.17 -4.53 14.97
CA ILE A 215 22.25 -4.91 13.89
C ILE A 215 21.57 -6.22 14.31
N THR A 216 20.24 -6.17 14.49
CA THR A 216 19.40 -7.32 14.83
C THR A 216 18.37 -7.56 13.75
N GLU A 217 17.83 -8.78 13.68
CA GLU A 217 16.75 -9.13 12.75
C GLU A 217 15.58 -8.15 12.87
N ASP A 218 15.20 -7.79 14.10
CA ASP A 218 14.13 -6.83 14.39
C ASP A 218 14.35 -5.47 13.75
N LEU A 219 15.58 -4.95 13.78
CA LEU A 219 15.90 -3.67 13.15
C LEU A 219 15.91 -3.77 11.62
N VAL A 220 16.34 -4.90 11.06
CA VAL A 220 16.32 -5.12 9.59
C VAL A 220 14.89 -5.06 9.09
N VAL A 221 13.99 -5.83 9.70
CA VAL A 221 12.60 -5.91 9.24
C VAL A 221 11.77 -4.69 9.63
N ASP A 222 12.15 -3.98 10.70
CA ASP A 222 11.57 -2.65 11.00
C ASP A 222 11.91 -1.67 9.88
N ALA A 223 13.19 -1.56 9.48
CA ALA A 223 13.58 -0.67 8.38
C ALA A 223 12.81 -0.97 7.09
N ILE A 224 12.75 -2.24 6.67
CA ILE A 224 11.99 -2.65 5.47
C ILE A 224 10.51 -2.27 5.60
N ALA A 225 9.88 -2.58 6.73
CA ALA A 225 8.48 -2.24 6.97
C ALA A 225 8.23 -0.72 7.05
N GLN A 226 9.23 0.09 7.42
CA GLN A 226 9.13 1.55 7.35
C GLN A 226 9.04 2.03 5.90
N PHE A 227 9.85 1.47 5.00
CA PHE A 227 9.76 1.77 3.57
C PHE A 227 8.43 1.29 2.96
N GLU A 228 8.00 0.07 3.26
CA GLU A 228 6.72 -0.45 2.72
C GLU A 228 5.51 0.39 3.14
N ARG A 229 5.56 1.05 4.30
CA ARG A 229 4.51 1.98 4.76
C ARG A 229 4.45 3.27 3.95
N THR A 230 5.52 3.65 3.25
CA THR A 230 5.51 4.86 2.40
C THR A 230 4.90 4.60 1.03
N LEU A 231 4.69 3.33 0.64
CA LEU A 231 4.12 2.91 -0.65
C LEU A 231 2.62 3.20 -0.73
N ILE A 232 2.25 4.48 -0.71
CA ILE A 232 0.87 4.97 -0.71
C ILE A 232 0.46 5.40 -2.11
N SER A 233 -0.55 4.73 -2.67
CA SER A 233 -1.21 5.14 -3.92
C SER A 233 -2.61 5.67 -3.62
N GLY A 234 -2.84 6.93 -4.00
CA GLY A 234 -4.06 7.67 -3.68
C GLY A 234 -4.33 8.86 -4.61
N ASN A 235 -3.70 8.88 -5.80
CA ASN A 235 -3.91 9.92 -6.80
C ASN A 235 -4.43 9.37 -8.14
N SER A 236 -5.06 8.20 -8.13
CA SER A 236 -5.67 7.59 -9.33
C SER A 236 -6.76 8.48 -9.93
N LYS A 237 -7.20 8.18 -11.17
CA LYS A 237 -8.32 8.89 -11.80
C LYS A 237 -9.60 8.81 -10.94
N TYR A 238 -9.84 7.67 -10.28
CA TYR A 238 -10.91 7.54 -9.30
C TYR A 238 -10.77 8.56 -8.17
N ASP A 239 -9.58 8.69 -7.57
CA ASP A 239 -9.34 9.62 -6.46
C ASP A 239 -9.54 11.08 -6.92
N GLN A 240 -9.04 11.44 -8.10
CA GLN A 240 -9.24 12.76 -8.72
C GLN A 240 -10.73 13.05 -8.96
N ARG A 241 -11.50 12.05 -9.42
CA ARG A 241 -12.96 12.17 -9.61
C ARG A 241 -13.67 12.36 -8.28
N GLN A 242 -13.27 11.67 -7.21
CA GLN A 242 -13.85 11.88 -5.88
C GLN A 242 -13.59 13.30 -5.36
N ARG A 243 -12.49 13.94 -5.76
CA ARG A 243 -12.18 15.34 -5.45
C ARG A 243 -12.83 16.35 -6.41
N GLY A 244 -13.52 15.88 -7.45
CA GLY A 244 -14.17 16.73 -8.46
C GLY A 244 -13.18 17.41 -9.42
N GLU A 245 -11.99 16.82 -9.60
CA GLU A 245 -10.92 17.35 -10.46
C GLU A 245 -11.06 16.87 -11.91
N VAL A 246 -11.65 15.69 -12.10
CA VAL A 246 -11.87 15.06 -13.40
C VAL A 246 -13.26 14.40 -13.45
N GLU A 247 -13.75 14.15 -14.66
CA GLU A 247 -14.97 13.40 -14.90
C GLU A 247 -14.64 12.00 -15.43
N PHE A 248 -15.51 11.04 -15.15
CA PHE A 248 -15.49 9.74 -15.80
C PHE A 248 -16.03 9.84 -17.23
N THR A 249 -15.54 8.95 -18.09
CA THR A 249 -16.19 8.65 -19.36
C THR A 249 -17.50 7.92 -19.12
N ASP A 250 -18.39 7.87 -20.12
CA ASP A 250 -19.64 7.14 -20.00
C ASP A 250 -19.44 5.66 -19.64
N SER A 251 -18.34 5.02 -20.09
CA SER A 251 -18.01 3.62 -19.74
C SER A 251 -17.59 3.48 -18.29
N GLU A 252 -16.69 4.35 -17.83
CA GLU A 252 -16.19 4.34 -16.45
C GLU A 252 -17.32 4.62 -15.46
N GLU A 253 -18.24 5.54 -15.77
CA GLU A 253 -19.39 5.85 -14.90
C GLU A 253 -20.37 4.65 -14.84
N ARG A 254 -20.68 4.00 -15.97
CA ARG A 254 -21.49 2.75 -15.95
C ARG A 254 -20.80 1.64 -15.16
N GLY A 255 -19.49 1.49 -15.31
CA GLY A 255 -18.69 0.53 -14.56
C GLY A 255 -18.72 0.79 -13.07
N PHE A 256 -18.56 2.05 -12.66
CA PHE A 256 -18.69 2.50 -11.29
C PHE A 256 -20.08 2.16 -10.72
N GLU A 257 -21.16 2.49 -11.44
CA GLU A 257 -22.53 2.16 -11.04
C GLU A 257 -22.72 0.65 -10.85
N LEU A 258 -22.23 -0.17 -11.79
CA LEU A 258 -22.31 -1.63 -11.71
C LEU A 258 -21.51 -2.19 -10.52
N PHE A 259 -20.29 -1.70 -10.30
CA PHE A 259 -19.40 -2.13 -9.23
C PHE A 259 -20.02 -1.92 -7.84
N PHE A 260 -20.69 -0.78 -7.65
CA PHE A 260 -21.36 -0.40 -6.40
C PHE A 260 -22.85 -0.81 -6.34
N ALA A 261 -23.35 -1.51 -7.34
CA ALA A 261 -24.69 -2.08 -7.35
C ALA A 261 -24.67 -3.57 -7.04
N GLU A 262 -25.78 -4.08 -6.52
CA GLU A 262 -26.05 -5.52 -6.33
C GLU A 262 -26.02 -6.33 -7.64
N SER A 263 -26.02 -5.67 -8.80
CA SER A 263 -25.85 -6.29 -10.11
C SER A 263 -24.40 -6.65 -10.42
N GLY A 264 -23.41 -5.92 -9.91
CA GLY A 264 -21.99 -6.31 -9.97
C GLY A 264 -21.52 -6.97 -8.67
N ASP A 265 -22.04 -6.53 -7.52
CA ASP A 265 -21.84 -7.08 -6.18
C ASP A 265 -20.38 -6.99 -5.65
N CYS A 266 -19.51 -6.25 -6.33
CA CYS A 266 -18.08 -6.11 -6.03
C CYS A 266 -17.83 -5.36 -4.71
N PHE A 267 -18.65 -4.35 -4.42
CA PHE A 267 -18.42 -3.40 -3.34
C PHE A 267 -18.46 -4.00 -1.93
N HIS A 268 -19.06 -5.18 -1.73
CA HIS A 268 -19.08 -5.80 -0.40
C HIS A 268 -17.67 -6.17 0.08
N CYS A 269 -16.78 -6.54 -0.84
CA CYS A 269 -15.39 -6.92 -0.54
C CYS A 269 -14.40 -5.81 -0.94
N HIS A 270 -14.74 -4.98 -1.93
CA HIS A 270 -13.83 -3.98 -2.50
C HIS A 270 -14.38 -2.54 -2.49
N GLY A 271 -15.44 -2.25 -1.73
CA GLY A 271 -16.14 -0.95 -1.82
C GLY A 271 -15.65 0.16 -0.90
N ASN A 272 -14.63 -0.07 -0.08
CA ASN A 272 -14.05 1.00 0.75
C ASN A 272 -12.94 1.75 0.01
N VAL A 273 -12.43 2.82 0.61
CA VAL A 273 -11.40 3.69 -0.01
C VAL A 273 -10.10 2.96 -0.36
N LEU A 274 -9.77 1.85 0.31
CA LEU A 274 -8.59 1.03 0.01
C LEU A 274 -8.90 -0.09 -1.00
N PHE A 275 -10.16 -0.25 -1.43
CA PHE A 275 -10.63 -1.31 -2.32
C PHE A 275 -10.31 -2.74 -1.82
N THR A 276 -10.32 -2.93 -0.50
CA THR A 276 -10.11 -4.23 0.15
C THR A 276 -10.73 -4.24 1.55
N THR A 277 -11.43 -5.31 1.91
CA THR A 277 -11.88 -5.57 3.29
C THR A 277 -10.78 -6.11 4.19
N ASP A 278 -9.63 -6.51 3.63
CA ASP A 278 -8.51 -7.14 4.35
C ASP A 278 -8.98 -8.36 5.17
N ASP A 279 -9.96 -9.10 4.63
CA ASP A 279 -10.46 -10.36 5.17
C ASP A 279 -10.27 -11.50 4.16
N PHE A 280 -10.85 -12.66 4.43
CA PHE A 280 -10.58 -13.90 3.69
C PHE A 280 -11.85 -14.52 3.16
N ARG A 281 -11.87 -14.83 1.87
CA ARG A 281 -13.07 -15.27 1.13
C ARG A 281 -12.74 -16.42 0.19
N ASP A 282 -13.66 -17.37 0.07
CA ASP A 282 -13.65 -18.37 -1.00
C ASP A 282 -14.56 -17.85 -2.12
N ILE A 283 -13.94 -17.50 -3.26
CA ILE A 283 -14.63 -17.00 -4.45
C ILE A 283 -14.97 -18.11 -5.45
N GLY A 284 -14.83 -19.38 -5.04
CA GLY A 284 -15.11 -20.54 -5.86
C GLY A 284 -14.10 -20.73 -6.99
N LEU A 285 -12.83 -20.44 -6.76
CA LEU A 285 -11.78 -20.87 -7.71
C LEU A 285 -11.68 -22.40 -7.69
N GLU A 286 -11.41 -22.98 -8.86
CA GLU A 286 -11.07 -24.41 -8.92
C GLU A 286 -9.76 -24.63 -8.15
N LEU A 287 -9.81 -25.48 -7.12
CA LEU A 287 -8.64 -25.86 -6.34
C LEU A 287 -7.88 -26.94 -7.10
N ASP A 288 -6.60 -26.70 -7.40
CA ASP A 288 -5.72 -27.74 -7.94
C ASP A 288 -5.33 -28.72 -6.82
N PRO A 289 -5.76 -30.00 -6.86
CA PRO A 289 -5.38 -30.98 -5.85
C PRO A 289 -3.87 -31.24 -5.81
N ALA A 290 -3.14 -30.99 -6.91
CA ALA A 290 -1.69 -31.13 -6.96
C ALA A 290 -0.95 -29.99 -6.25
N ALA A 291 -1.52 -28.78 -6.26
CA ALA A 291 -0.96 -27.63 -5.54
C ALA A 291 -1.09 -27.75 -4.02
N ALA A 292 -2.08 -28.52 -3.54
CA ALA A 292 -2.38 -28.70 -2.12
C ALA A 292 -2.53 -27.39 -1.32
N ASP A 293 -2.83 -26.28 -2.00
CA ASP A 293 -2.98 -24.97 -1.38
C ASP A 293 -4.41 -24.78 -0.88
N SER A 294 -4.62 -25.05 0.41
CA SER A 294 -5.91 -24.82 1.06
C SER A 294 -6.12 -23.37 1.51
N GLY A 295 -5.22 -22.44 1.14
CA GLY A 295 -5.27 -21.03 1.52
C GLY A 295 -5.15 -20.85 3.03
N ARG A 296 -6.04 -20.03 3.60
CA ARG A 296 -6.09 -19.72 5.03
C ARG A 296 -6.12 -20.95 5.95
N ALA A 297 -6.70 -22.06 5.51
CA ALA A 297 -6.73 -23.29 6.30
C ALA A 297 -5.33 -23.85 6.62
N LEU A 298 -4.30 -23.52 5.83
CA LEU A 298 -2.90 -23.87 6.16
C LEU A 298 -2.40 -23.17 7.43
N VAL A 299 -3.01 -22.03 7.76
CA VAL A 299 -2.68 -21.22 8.95
C VAL A 299 -3.58 -21.60 10.12
N THR A 300 -4.89 -21.73 9.88
CA THR A 300 -5.88 -21.92 10.96
C THR A 300 -6.14 -23.38 11.32
N GLY A 301 -5.90 -24.31 10.39
CA GLY A 301 -6.25 -25.72 10.51
C GLY A 301 -7.76 -25.99 10.48
N LEU A 302 -8.59 -24.99 10.19
CA LEU A 302 -10.05 -25.11 10.19
C LEU A 302 -10.58 -25.49 8.82
N ALA A 303 -11.46 -26.50 8.78
CA ALA A 303 -12.07 -26.97 7.53
C ALA A 303 -12.91 -25.88 6.83
N GLU A 304 -13.52 -24.97 7.60
CA GLU A 304 -14.31 -23.85 7.10
C GLU A 304 -13.48 -22.74 6.43
N ASP A 305 -12.15 -22.77 6.56
CA ASP A 305 -11.23 -21.82 5.93
C ASP A 305 -10.57 -22.36 4.64
N VAL A 306 -10.88 -23.59 4.25
CA VAL A 306 -10.34 -24.19 3.02
C VAL A 306 -10.83 -23.39 1.81
N GLY A 307 -9.89 -22.98 0.96
CA GLY A 307 -10.16 -22.21 -0.25
C GLY A 307 -10.31 -20.70 -0.02
N LYS A 308 -10.19 -20.23 1.23
CA LYS A 308 -10.23 -18.80 1.52
C LYS A 308 -8.86 -18.17 1.33
N PHE A 309 -8.84 -17.08 0.59
CA PHE A 309 -7.67 -16.24 0.40
C PHE A 309 -7.99 -14.79 0.74
N HIS A 310 -6.95 -14.01 1.03
CA HIS A 310 -7.03 -12.59 1.29
C HIS A 310 -7.73 -11.87 0.13
N VAL A 311 -8.60 -10.91 0.46
CA VAL A 311 -9.22 -10.00 -0.50
C VAL A 311 -8.20 -8.90 -0.83
N PRO A 312 -7.56 -8.87 -2.01
CA PRO A 312 -6.51 -7.90 -2.31
C PRO A 312 -7.09 -6.50 -2.55
N THR A 313 -6.26 -5.46 -2.45
CA THR A 313 -6.64 -4.13 -2.96
C THR A 313 -6.80 -4.19 -4.48
N LEU A 314 -7.77 -3.43 -5.01
CA LEU A 314 -7.90 -3.22 -6.46
C LEU A 314 -7.20 -1.94 -6.94
N ARG A 315 -6.51 -1.21 -6.05
CA ARG A 315 -5.70 -0.05 -6.47
C ARG A 315 -4.53 -0.53 -7.32
N ASN A 316 -4.30 0.14 -8.44
CA ASN A 316 -3.32 -0.25 -9.46
C ASN A 316 -3.53 -1.64 -10.09
N ILE A 317 -4.74 -2.21 -10.01
CA ILE A 317 -5.00 -3.58 -10.49
C ILE A 317 -4.64 -3.78 -11.97
N GLU A 318 -4.77 -2.75 -12.80
CA GLU A 318 -4.37 -2.76 -14.21
C GLU A 318 -2.92 -3.23 -14.42
N TYR A 319 -2.00 -2.90 -13.49
CA TYR A 319 -0.56 -3.17 -13.61
C TYR A 319 -0.10 -4.46 -12.90
N THR A 320 -1.04 -5.24 -12.37
CA THR A 320 -0.74 -6.40 -11.50
C THR A 320 -1.17 -7.74 -12.10
N ALA A 321 -1.39 -7.77 -13.41
CA ALA A 321 -1.60 -9.04 -14.11
C ALA A 321 -0.38 -9.97 -13.91
N PRO A 322 -0.57 -11.30 -13.92
CA PRO A 322 -1.85 -11.99 -13.97
C PRO A 322 -2.52 -12.08 -12.58
N TYR A 323 -3.80 -12.43 -12.56
CA TYR A 323 -4.68 -12.26 -11.41
C TYR A 323 -4.98 -13.55 -10.65
N MET A 324 -5.49 -13.38 -9.43
CA MET A 324 -5.71 -14.39 -8.39
C MET A 324 -4.43 -14.80 -7.66
N HIS A 325 -4.58 -15.56 -6.57
CA HIS A 325 -3.46 -16.02 -5.74
C HIS A 325 -2.47 -16.91 -6.50
N ASP A 326 -2.84 -17.47 -7.64
CA ASP A 326 -2.04 -18.37 -8.47
C ASP A 326 -1.81 -17.83 -9.90
N GLY A 327 -2.22 -16.59 -10.18
CA GLY A 327 -1.99 -15.95 -11.48
C GLY A 327 -2.69 -16.62 -12.66
N ARG A 328 -3.79 -17.36 -12.45
CA ARG A 328 -4.45 -18.14 -13.52
C ARG A 328 -5.15 -17.31 -14.59
N TYR A 329 -5.50 -16.05 -14.29
CA TYR A 329 -6.23 -15.18 -15.23
C TYR A 329 -5.31 -14.11 -15.80
N ALA A 330 -5.27 -13.99 -17.13
CA ALA A 330 -4.38 -13.05 -17.80
C ALA A 330 -4.95 -11.63 -17.87
N THR A 331 -6.29 -11.48 -17.87
CA THR A 331 -6.95 -10.18 -18.06
C THR A 331 -8.02 -9.91 -17.00
N LEU A 332 -8.34 -8.62 -16.78
CA LEU A 332 -9.43 -8.23 -15.89
C LEU A 332 -10.80 -8.74 -16.39
N GLU A 333 -11.00 -8.86 -17.72
CA GLU A 333 -12.21 -9.47 -18.25
C GLU A 333 -12.35 -10.93 -17.81
N ASP A 334 -11.26 -11.71 -17.81
CA ASP A 334 -11.28 -13.09 -17.32
C ASP A 334 -11.64 -13.16 -15.83
N VAL A 335 -11.13 -12.21 -15.03
CA VAL A 335 -11.48 -12.06 -13.61
C VAL A 335 -12.97 -11.75 -13.44
N VAL A 336 -13.52 -10.78 -14.17
CA VAL A 336 -14.96 -10.45 -14.05
C VAL A 336 -15.82 -11.62 -14.57
N ARG A 337 -15.38 -12.32 -15.63
CA ARG A 337 -16.06 -13.52 -16.16
C ARG A 337 -16.06 -14.69 -15.17
N HIS A 338 -15.03 -14.81 -14.33
CA HIS A 338 -15.02 -15.82 -13.27
C HIS A 338 -16.29 -15.75 -12.42
N TYR A 339 -16.63 -14.55 -11.94
CA TYR A 339 -17.81 -14.30 -11.10
C TYR A 339 -19.14 -14.56 -11.81
N GLU A 340 -19.16 -14.60 -13.14
CA GLU A 340 -20.37 -14.88 -13.93
C GLU A 340 -20.51 -16.35 -14.36
N GLN A 341 -19.40 -17.07 -14.54
CA GLN A 341 -19.38 -18.32 -15.30
C GLN A 341 -18.56 -19.45 -14.68
N HIS A 342 -17.51 -19.15 -13.91
CA HIS A 342 -16.51 -20.15 -13.50
C HIS A 342 -16.46 -20.43 -11.99
N VAL A 343 -17.30 -19.76 -11.20
CA VAL A 343 -17.43 -20.03 -9.76
C VAL A 343 -17.81 -21.49 -9.50
N GLN A 344 -16.95 -22.20 -8.79
CA GLN A 344 -17.19 -23.53 -8.26
C GLN A 344 -17.95 -23.43 -6.93
N ARG A 345 -19.04 -24.20 -6.81
CA ARG A 345 -19.76 -24.30 -5.55
C ARG A 345 -18.99 -25.19 -4.58
N SER A 346 -18.73 -24.68 -3.39
CA SER A 346 -18.06 -25.40 -2.29
C SER A 346 -18.86 -25.22 -0.99
N PRO A 347 -18.63 -26.05 0.05
CA PRO A 347 -19.20 -25.81 1.38
C PRO A 347 -18.75 -24.50 2.04
N ASN A 348 -17.62 -23.94 1.61
CA ASN A 348 -17.00 -22.74 2.18
C ASN A 348 -17.21 -21.48 1.31
N LEU A 349 -17.88 -21.64 0.15
CA LEU A 349 -18.14 -20.55 -0.78
C LEU A 349 -18.78 -19.38 -0.05
N ASP A 350 -18.24 -18.19 -0.27
CA ASP A 350 -18.73 -17.01 0.42
C ASP A 350 -20.22 -16.77 0.12
N VAL A 351 -20.97 -16.37 1.14
CA VAL A 351 -22.42 -16.17 1.05
C VAL A 351 -22.81 -15.08 0.04
N LEU A 352 -21.94 -14.09 -0.17
CA LEU A 352 -22.14 -13.04 -1.17
C LEU A 352 -21.96 -13.59 -2.58
N ILE A 353 -20.95 -14.44 -2.78
CA ILE A 353 -20.73 -15.14 -4.05
C ILE A 353 -21.89 -16.10 -4.34
N GLN A 354 -22.40 -16.79 -3.32
CA GLN A 354 -23.61 -17.61 -3.44
C GLN A 354 -24.83 -16.76 -3.83
N ALA A 355 -25.00 -15.57 -3.25
CA ALA A 355 -26.08 -14.65 -3.61
C ALA A 355 -25.97 -14.15 -5.05
N ARG A 356 -24.74 -13.89 -5.54
CA ARG A 356 -24.46 -13.57 -6.95
C ARG A 356 -24.90 -14.71 -7.88
N LEU A 357 -24.52 -15.96 -7.58
CA LEU A 357 -24.95 -17.13 -8.34
C LEU A 357 -26.48 -17.26 -8.39
N ASP A 358 -27.16 -17.03 -7.27
CA ASP A 358 -28.62 -17.09 -7.23
C ASP A 358 -29.29 -16.01 -8.09
N ARG A 359 -28.66 -14.83 -8.25
CA ARG A 359 -29.13 -13.78 -9.18
C ARG A 359 -28.91 -14.18 -10.63
N ILE A 360 -27.75 -14.74 -10.93
CA ILE A 360 -27.41 -15.29 -12.25
C ILE A 360 -28.43 -16.37 -12.66
N ASP A 361 -28.78 -17.28 -11.75
CA ASP A 361 -29.78 -18.33 -11.97
C ASP A 361 -31.20 -17.78 -12.22
N ARG A 362 -31.48 -16.57 -11.72
CA ARG A 362 -32.71 -15.80 -12.02
C ARG A 362 -32.61 -14.95 -13.30
N GLY A 363 -31.54 -15.09 -14.07
CA GLY A 363 -31.33 -14.39 -15.34
C GLY A 363 -30.74 -12.99 -15.22
N GLN A 364 -30.19 -12.61 -14.07
CA GLN A 364 -29.55 -11.29 -13.85
C GLN A 364 -28.03 -11.35 -14.12
N ARG A 365 -27.66 -11.88 -15.29
CA ARG A 365 -26.27 -11.95 -15.75
C ARG A 365 -25.79 -10.58 -16.21
N LEU A 366 -24.52 -10.29 -15.99
CA LEU A 366 -23.85 -9.19 -16.67
C LEU A 366 -23.75 -9.50 -18.16
N THR A 367 -23.97 -8.48 -18.99
CA THR A 367 -23.70 -8.54 -20.43
C THR A 367 -22.20 -8.37 -20.68
N ASP A 368 -21.74 -8.67 -21.90
CA ASP A 368 -20.35 -8.40 -22.27
C ASP A 368 -20.01 -6.91 -22.18
N GLN A 369 -20.97 -6.02 -22.44
CA GLN A 369 -20.76 -4.58 -22.28
C GLN A 369 -20.63 -4.19 -20.81
N ASP A 370 -21.42 -4.79 -19.91
CA ASP A 370 -21.32 -4.54 -18.47
C ASP A 370 -19.94 -4.96 -17.94
N ILE A 371 -19.40 -6.09 -18.44
CA ILE A 371 -18.05 -6.56 -18.09
C ILE A 371 -17.00 -5.53 -18.51
N LEU A 372 -17.07 -5.05 -19.77
CA LEU A 372 -16.13 -4.04 -20.27
C LEU A 372 -16.26 -2.70 -19.52
N ASP A 373 -17.47 -2.31 -19.14
CA ASP A 373 -17.70 -1.10 -18.35
C ASP A 373 -17.09 -1.24 -16.94
N ILE A 374 -17.25 -2.39 -16.28
CA ILE A 374 -16.59 -2.68 -15.00
C ILE A 374 -15.07 -2.63 -15.14
N VAL A 375 -14.50 -3.22 -16.21
CA VAL A 375 -13.05 -3.17 -16.46
C VAL A 375 -12.59 -1.72 -16.65
N ALA A 376 -13.31 -0.92 -17.44
CA ALA A 376 -13.01 0.50 -17.60
C ALA A 376 -13.01 1.24 -16.26
N PHE A 377 -13.93 0.91 -15.35
CA PHE A 377 -13.90 1.45 -13.98
C PHE A 377 -12.68 0.99 -13.17
N LEU A 378 -12.31 -0.29 -13.23
CA LEU A 378 -11.14 -0.82 -12.52
C LEU A 378 -9.83 -0.15 -12.97
N GLU A 379 -9.70 0.17 -14.26
CA GLU A 379 -8.57 0.93 -14.80
C GLU A 379 -8.49 2.37 -14.26
N THR A 380 -9.61 2.94 -13.78
CA THR A 380 -9.57 4.25 -13.10
C THR A 380 -8.87 4.21 -11.75
N LEU A 381 -8.62 3.01 -11.19
CA LEU A 381 -7.91 2.80 -9.92
C LEU A 381 -6.38 2.81 -10.09
N SER A 382 -5.90 3.02 -11.30
CA SER A 382 -4.48 3.13 -11.66
C SER A 382 -3.90 4.51 -11.34
N ASP A 383 -2.71 4.52 -10.77
CA ASP A 383 -1.97 5.70 -10.33
C ASP A 383 -0.56 5.70 -10.95
N PRO A 384 -0.39 6.24 -12.18
CA PRO A 384 0.91 6.25 -12.85
C PRO A 384 1.99 7.06 -12.13
N GLU A 385 1.61 8.03 -11.29
CA GLU A 385 2.55 8.82 -10.49
C GLU A 385 3.18 7.97 -9.39
N PHE A 386 2.38 7.12 -8.73
CA PHE A 386 2.89 6.12 -7.78
C PHE A 386 3.96 5.22 -8.41
N MET A 387 3.69 4.70 -9.61
CA MET A 387 4.55 3.75 -10.33
C MET A 387 5.90 4.35 -10.74
N SER A 388 5.95 5.67 -10.91
CA SER A 388 7.13 6.41 -11.39
C SER A 388 7.75 7.31 -10.32
N ASN A 389 7.32 7.16 -9.06
CA ASN A 389 7.80 7.99 -7.96
C ASN A 389 9.30 7.71 -7.66
N PRO A 390 10.20 8.70 -7.75
CA PRO A 390 11.62 8.52 -7.48
C PRO A 390 11.94 8.11 -6.03
N ASP A 391 11.05 8.39 -5.08
CA ASP A 391 11.21 7.98 -3.68
C ASP A 391 10.98 6.48 -3.49
N PHE A 392 10.36 5.82 -4.48
CA PHE A 392 10.08 4.40 -4.49
C PHE A 392 11.07 3.61 -5.34
N ALA A 393 11.87 4.29 -6.17
CA ALA A 393 12.84 3.67 -7.06
C ALA A 393 14.10 3.16 -6.33
N ASP A 394 14.76 2.18 -6.97
CA ASP A 394 16.03 1.60 -6.53
C ASP A 394 17.10 2.68 -6.27
N PRO A 395 17.51 2.92 -5.01
CA PRO A 395 18.49 3.95 -4.68
C PRO A 395 19.94 3.53 -5.00
N ASN A 396 20.16 2.28 -5.43
CA ASN A 396 21.51 1.72 -5.65
C ASN A 396 21.99 1.82 -7.11
N ARG A 397 21.22 2.45 -8.01
CA ARG A 397 21.52 2.55 -9.45
C ARG A 397 22.12 3.87 -9.88
#